data_AF-A0A4Q4MZT4-F1
#
_entry.id   AF-A0A4Q4MZT4-F1
#
_cell.length_a   1.000
_cell.length_b   1.000
_cell.length_c   1.000
_cell.angle_alpha   90.00
_cell.angle_beta   90.00
_cell.angle_gamma   90.00
#
_symmetry.space_group_name_H-M   'P 1'
#
loop_
_entity.id
_entity.type
_entity.pdbx_description
1 polymer ?
#
loop_
_entity_poly.entity_id
_entity_poly.type
_entity_poly.pdbx_seq_one_letter_code
_entity_poly.pdbx_strand_id
1 'polypeptide(L)'
;MGFSLFAVPGVAAPAALVAPAAVAAAAAAGKRLGGIDMNRACKDQYNLYYDEVKASRVGNTCNDWRCVAGFPGSSSVDTPYACLRQYGPGTYAWCSGGWDKWSCYRA
;
A
#
# COMPACT_ATOMS: atom_id res chain seq x y z
N MET A 1 -61.00 -24.80 1.80
CA MET A 1 -60.48 -23.58 2.44
C MET A 1 -58.98 -23.76 2.55
N GLY A 2 -58.23 -23.17 1.62
CA GLY A 2 -56.81 -23.49 1.37
C GLY A 2 -55.85 -22.61 2.15
N PHE A 3 -54.75 -23.21 2.59
CA PHE A 3 -53.62 -22.59 3.29
C PHE A 3 -52.81 -21.71 2.34
N SER A 4 -52.56 -20.46 2.72
CA SER A 4 -51.59 -19.59 2.03
C SER A 4 -50.32 -19.47 2.88
N LEU A 5 -49.29 -20.21 2.48
CA LEU A 5 -47.92 -20.06 2.95
C LEU A 5 -47.27 -18.89 2.19
N PHE A 6 -46.88 -17.83 2.90
CA PHE A 6 -46.03 -16.78 2.34
C PHE A 6 -44.58 -17.26 2.33
N ALA A 7 -44.08 -17.64 1.14
CA ALA A 7 -42.67 -17.91 0.92
C ALA A 7 -41.93 -16.60 0.62
N VAL A 8 -40.99 -16.21 1.49
CA VAL A 8 -40.08 -15.08 1.27
C VAL A 8 -38.83 -15.62 0.55
N PRO A 9 -38.54 -15.23 -0.70
CA PRO A 9 -37.29 -15.60 -1.32
C PRO A 9 -36.16 -14.73 -0.74
N GLY A 10 -35.35 -15.34 0.12
CA GLY A 10 -34.07 -14.78 0.56
C GLY A 10 -33.07 -14.82 -0.59
N VAL A 11 -32.72 -13.65 -1.11
CA VAL A 11 -31.73 -13.49 -2.18
C VAL A 11 -30.33 -13.63 -1.57
N ALA A 12 -29.64 -14.72 -1.89
CA ALA A 12 -28.24 -14.91 -1.54
C ALA A 12 -27.36 -14.01 -2.43
N ALA A 13 -26.62 -13.09 -1.81
CA ALA A 13 -25.63 -12.27 -2.50
C ALA A 13 -24.31 -13.05 -2.64
N PRO A 14 -23.68 -13.10 -3.83
CA PRO A 14 -22.34 -13.67 -3.96
C PRO A 14 -21.32 -12.65 -3.44
N ALA A 15 -20.49 -13.08 -2.48
CA ALA A 15 -19.27 -12.37 -2.10
C ALA A 15 -18.29 -12.45 -3.27
N ALA A 16 -18.26 -11.41 -4.11
CA ALA A 16 -17.25 -11.26 -5.14
C ALA A 16 -15.88 -11.09 -4.46
N LEU A 17 -15.05 -12.12 -4.57
CA LEU A 17 -13.63 -12.08 -4.24
C LEU A 17 -12.95 -11.04 -5.14
N VAL A 18 -12.75 -9.83 -4.63
CA VAL A 18 -11.91 -8.84 -5.29
C VAL A 18 -10.46 -9.28 -5.10
N ALA A 19 -9.91 -9.96 -6.10
CA ALA A 19 -8.48 -10.28 -6.16
C ALA A 19 -7.67 -8.98 -6.30
N PRO A 20 -6.71 -8.68 -5.41
CA PRO A 20 -5.84 -7.51 -5.55
C PRO A 20 -4.75 -7.80 -6.58
N ALA A 21 -5.10 -7.81 -7.87
CA ALA A 21 -4.18 -8.09 -8.97
C ALA A 21 -3.82 -6.87 -9.83
N ALA A 22 -4.08 -5.65 -9.34
CA ALA A 22 -3.98 -4.44 -10.19
C ALA A 22 -2.87 -3.44 -9.80
N VAL A 23 -2.03 -3.71 -8.79
CA VAL A 23 -1.01 -2.72 -8.35
C VAL A 23 0.37 -2.95 -9.01
N ALA A 24 0.53 -4.01 -9.81
CA ALA A 24 1.83 -4.39 -10.39
C ALA A 24 1.99 -4.09 -11.89
N ALA A 25 1.01 -3.47 -12.57
CA ALA A 25 1.04 -3.32 -14.03
C ALA A 25 1.33 -1.88 -14.53
N ALA A 26 1.51 -0.90 -13.65
CA ALA A 26 1.62 0.51 -14.05
C ALA A 26 3.05 1.01 -14.36
N ALA A 27 4.07 0.15 -14.30
CA ALA A 27 5.45 0.64 -14.18
C ALA A 27 6.39 0.48 -15.38
N ALA A 28 5.88 0.07 -16.54
CA ALA A 28 6.74 -0.21 -17.68
C ALA A 28 7.05 0.99 -18.60
N ALA A 29 6.49 2.20 -18.38
CA ALA A 29 6.56 3.28 -19.37
C ALA A 29 6.95 4.68 -18.84
N GLY A 30 7.19 4.87 -17.53
CA GLY A 30 7.47 6.20 -16.97
C GLY A 30 8.96 6.57 -16.91
N LYS A 31 9.27 7.87 -16.81
CA LYS A 31 10.63 8.36 -16.50
C LYS A 31 10.94 8.09 -15.03
N ARG A 32 12.06 7.41 -14.75
CA ARG A 32 12.57 7.23 -13.38
C ARG A 32 12.98 8.58 -12.77
N LEU A 33 12.45 8.87 -11.60
CA LEU A 33 12.74 10.10 -10.83
C LEU A 33 13.82 9.87 -9.78
N GLY A 34 13.78 8.72 -9.10
CA GLY A 34 14.75 8.37 -8.06
C GLY A 34 14.26 7.26 -7.14
N GLY A 35 14.97 7.02 -6.04
CA GLY A 35 14.55 6.10 -4.98
C GLY A 35 13.53 6.71 -4.03
N ILE A 36 12.97 5.88 -3.15
CA ILE A 36 12.09 6.30 -2.05
C ILE A 36 12.91 6.45 -0.77
N ASP A 37 12.90 7.63 -0.15
CA ASP A 37 13.37 7.79 1.23
C ASP A 37 12.31 7.24 2.20
N MET A 38 12.56 6.01 2.69
CA MET A 38 11.65 5.29 3.57
C MET A 38 11.50 5.93 4.95
N ASN A 39 12.57 6.55 5.48
CA ASN A 39 12.50 7.21 6.79
C ASN A 39 11.62 8.46 6.70
N ARG A 40 11.77 9.25 5.65
CA ARG A 40 10.88 10.38 5.39
C ARG A 40 9.45 9.91 5.14
N ALA A 41 9.26 8.82 4.38
CA ALA A 41 7.93 8.26 4.15
C ALA A 41 7.20 7.90 5.45
N CYS A 42 7.91 7.22 6.37
CA CYS A 42 7.34 6.88 7.68
C CYS A 42 6.97 8.10 8.51
N LYS A 43 7.83 9.12 8.52
CA LYS A 43 7.54 10.38 9.23
C LYS A 43 6.32 11.07 8.63
N ASP A 44 6.24 11.19 7.31
CA ASP A 44 5.11 11.84 6.64
C ASP A 44 3.78 11.10 6.88
N GLN A 45 3.81 9.77 7.06
CA GLN A 45 2.62 8.95 7.28
C GLN A 45 2.17 8.94 8.75
N TYR A 46 3.11 8.95 9.68
CA TYR A 46 2.82 8.63 11.08
C TYR A 46 3.28 9.68 12.10
N ASN A 47 3.84 10.82 11.70
CA ASN A 47 4.25 11.90 12.62
C ASN A 47 3.12 12.45 13.52
N LEU A 48 1.85 12.27 13.13
CA LEU A 48 0.70 12.67 13.95
C LEU A 48 0.39 11.66 15.07
N TYR A 49 0.93 10.44 14.97
CA TYR A 49 0.63 9.34 15.89
C TYR A 49 1.81 8.94 16.76
N TYR A 50 3.04 9.20 16.30
CA TYR A 50 4.26 8.81 16.98
C TYR A 50 5.31 9.92 16.93
N ASP A 51 5.90 10.22 18.09
CA ASP A 51 6.99 11.20 18.21
C ASP A 51 8.27 10.73 17.50
N GLU A 52 8.54 9.42 17.52
CA GLU A 52 9.72 8.81 16.90
C GLU A 52 9.34 7.60 16.04
N VAL A 53 9.02 7.86 14.77
CA VAL A 53 8.86 6.80 13.76
C VAL A 53 10.09 6.69 12.87
N LYS A 54 10.58 5.47 12.68
CA LYS A 54 11.74 5.16 11.82
C LYS A 54 11.38 4.04 10.86
N ALA A 55 11.98 4.05 9.67
CA ALA A 55 11.88 2.93 8.76
C ALA A 55 12.84 1.82 9.20
N SER A 56 12.33 0.61 9.30
CA SER A 56 13.10 -0.60 9.57
C SER A 56 12.74 -1.67 8.56
N ARG A 57 13.69 -2.56 8.32
CA ARG A 57 13.53 -3.68 7.39
C ARG A 57 13.31 -4.96 8.19
N VAL A 58 12.24 -5.70 7.87
CA VAL A 58 11.90 -6.97 8.55
C VAL A 58 12.18 -8.22 7.70
N GLY A 59 12.72 -8.04 6.48
CA GLY A 59 12.95 -9.10 5.50
C GLY A 59 13.78 -8.62 4.31
N ASN A 60 13.70 -9.30 3.17
CA ASN A 60 14.56 -9.07 2.00
C ASN A 60 13.81 -8.68 0.72
N THR A 61 12.49 -8.52 0.81
CA THR A 61 11.62 -8.12 -0.29
C THR A 61 11.26 -6.64 -0.22
N CYS A 62 10.72 -6.11 -1.31
CA CYS A 62 10.26 -4.73 -1.39
C CYS A 62 9.26 -4.37 -0.27
N ASN A 63 8.39 -5.31 0.08
CA ASN A 63 7.28 -5.08 1.02
C ASN A 63 7.67 -5.29 2.49
N ASP A 64 8.96 -5.52 2.76
CA ASP A 64 9.49 -5.75 4.11
C ASP A 64 9.98 -4.46 4.79
N TRP A 65 9.72 -3.30 4.18
CA TRP A 65 9.85 -2.03 4.87
C TRP A 65 8.67 -1.82 5.82
N ARG A 66 9.00 -1.48 7.06
CA ARG A 66 8.04 -1.16 8.12
C ARG A 66 8.40 0.16 8.77
N CYS A 67 7.39 0.93 9.12
CA CYS A 67 7.50 2.06 10.02
C CYS A 67 7.38 1.53 11.44
N VAL A 68 8.45 1.65 12.22
CA VAL A 68 8.52 1.24 13.62
C VAL A 68 8.52 2.47 14.51
N ALA A 69 7.62 2.49 15.49
CA ALA A 69 7.50 3.53 16.49
C ALA A 69 7.23 2.88 17.86
N GLY A 70 8.32 2.60 18.58
CA GLY A 70 8.26 1.83 19.83
C GLY A 70 7.70 0.41 19.66
N PHE A 71 7.80 -0.41 20.71
CA PHE A 71 7.15 -1.72 20.75
C PHE A 71 5.69 -1.53 21.21
N PRO A 72 4.67 -2.18 20.61
CA PRO A 72 4.68 -3.16 19.52
C PRO A 72 4.31 -2.59 18.13
N GLY A 73 4.42 -1.28 17.92
CA GLY A 73 3.88 -0.59 16.74
C GLY A 73 4.77 -0.72 15.49
N SER A 74 4.51 -1.71 14.64
CA SER A 74 5.03 -1.73 13.26
C SER A 74 3.89 -1.59 12.25
N SER A 75 4.00 -0.65 11.32
CA SER A 75 3.05 -0.45 10.22
C SER A 75 3.74 -0.52 8.85
N SER A 76 2.99 -0.75 7.79
CA SER A 76 3.53 -0.77 6.41
C SER A 76 3.91 0.63 5.93
N VAL A 77 4.88 0.72 5.03
CA VAL A 77 5.18 1.98 4.33
C VAL A 77 4.27 2.10 3.10
N ASP A 78 3.47 3.16 3.01
CA ASP A 78 2.76 3.51 1.77
C ASP A 78 3.73 4.14 0.76
N THR A 79 4.29 3.31 -0.11
CA THR A 79 5.29 3.72 -1.11
C THR A 79 4.71 4.58 -2.25
N PRO A 80 3.48 4.35 -2.78
CA PRO A 80 2.83 5.29 -3.69
C PRO A 80 2.70 6.70 -3.10
N TYR A 81 2.21 6.81 -1.87
CA TYR A 81 2.08 8.10 -1.20
C TYR A 81 3.44 8.76 -0.97
N ALA A 82 4.46 7.99 -0.61
CA ALA A 82 5.82 8.49 -0.47
C ALA A 82 6.36 9.14 -1.77
N CYS A 83 6.11 8.52 -2.94
CA CYS A 83 6.49 9.10 -4.22
C CYS A 83 5.78 10.43 -4.48
N LEU A 84 4.47 10.49 -4.22
CA LEU A 84 3.68 11.71 -4.38
C LEU A 84 4.20 12.85 -3.50
N ARG A 85 4.61 12.54 -2.27
CA ARG A 85 5.16 13.50 -1.31
C ARG A 85 6.57 13.96 -1.67
N GLN A 86 7.40 13.08 -2.22
CA GLN A 86 8.80 13.38 -2.55
C GLN A 86 8.95 14.11 -3.89
N TYR A 87 8.17 13.71 -4.89
CA TYR A 87 8.35 14.16 -6.28
C TYR A 87 7.14 14.88 -6.87
N GLY A 88 6.03 14.99 -6.11
CA GLY A 88 4.82 15.71 -6.50
C GLY A 88 3.77 14.83 -7.20
N PRO A 89 2.68 15.42 -7.70
CA PRO A 89 1.58 14.68 -8.32
C PRO A 89 2.01 13.96 -9.60
N GLY A 90 1.22 12.96 -10.00
CA GLY A 90 1.45 12.16 -11.22
C GLY A 90 2.60 11.16 -11.10
N THR A 91 3.09 10.90 -9.89
CA THR A 91 4.15 9.92 -9.65
C THR A 91 3.60 8.62 -9.08
N TYR A 92 4.20 7.50 -9.43
CA TYR A 92 3.86 6.19 -8.89
C TYR A 92 5.12 5.46 -8.41
N ALA A 93 4.92 4.52 -7.49
CA ALA A 93 5.98 3.68 -6.95
C ALA A 93 6.10 2.37 -7.73
N TRP A 94 7.34 1.92 -7.91
CA TRP A 94 7.65 0.61 -8.48
C TRP A 94 8.83 -0.02 -7.76
N CYS A 95 8.80 -1.34 -7.63
CA CYS A 95 9.92 -2.10 -7.11
C CYS A 95 10.37 -3.15 -8.10
N SER A 96 11.66 -3.16 -8.44
CA SER A 96 12.25 -4.17 -9.34
C SER A 96 12.74 -5.44 -8.63
N GLY A 97 12.30 -5.68 -7.39
CA GLY A 97 12.67 -6.85 -6.58
C GLY A 97 13.87 -6.60 -5.66
N GLY A 98 13.85 -7.20 -4.47
CA GLY A 98 14.79 -6.91 -3.37
C GLY A 98 14.32 -5.77 -2.46
N TRP A 99 14.94 -5.62 -1.30
CA TRP A 99 14.50 -4.63 -0.30
C TRP A 99 14.86 -3.19 -0.67
N ASP A 100 15.92 -2.94 -1.42
CA ASP A 100 16.45 -1.60 -1.72
C ASP A 100 16.01 -1.05 -3.09
N LYS A 101 15.23 -1.81 -3.87
CA LYS A 101 14.93 -1.51 -5.27
C LYS A 101 13.63 -0.76 -5.51
N TRP A 102 13.14 -0.03 -4.52
CA TRP A 102 12.05 0.91 -4.72
C TRP A 102 12.49 2.11 -5.54
N SER A 103 11.65 2.53 -6.48
CA SER A 103 11.87 3.72 -7.30
C SER A 103 10.55 4.40 -7.64
N CYS A 104 10.60 5.73 -7.76
CA CYS A 104 9.48 6.54 -8.21
C CYS A 104 9.61 6.85 -9.69
N TYR A 105 8.48 6.83 -10.37
CA TYR A 105 8.35 7.10 -11.80
C TYR A 105 7.21 8.09 -12.04
N ARG A 106 7.25 8.76 -13.19
CA ARG A 106 6.17 9.61 -13.70
C ARG A 106 5.89 9.26 -15.15
N ALA A 107 4.62 9.19 -15.52
CA ALA A 107 4.17 9.03 -16.90
C ALA A 107 4.46 10.28 -17.73
#